data_AF-A0A1G1Y3T7-F1
#
_entry.id   AF-A0A1G1Y3T7-F1
#
_cell.length_a   1.000
_cell.length_b   1.000
_cell.length_c   1.000
_cell.angle_alpha   90.00
_cell.angle_beta   90.00
_cell.angle_gamma   90.00
#
_symmetry.space_group_name_H-M   'P 1'
#
loop_
_entity.id
_entity.type
_entity.pdbx_description
1 polymer ?
#
loop_
_entity_poly.entity_id
_entity_poly.type
_entity_poly.pdbx_seq_one_letter_code
_entity_poly.pdbx_strand_id
1 'polypeptide(L)'
;MKKIVVLLIIFSFLLTPLSVKAEYYFNPHFIITDEEMTDYDSLSLVGIQRFLTEQNSGLAPLYLEDYQGKVVKASQIIWQAAQESKINPKVILATLQKEQSLVGNIFPSQKQLDRAMGYRCPDDGSCNVSTLHFGKQVDGAAWQFRQYLDNPHDWTYQAGQQYEIDGFIIAPVNQATASLYNYTPHYSGNSRFSKIWLDYWAKDYPDGSLLKAPGSPGVWLVQYGGRRLITSWGVLLSRFDPRKILTVSQTDLEKYEVGPSIKFHNYSLLATPNGKIYLLVNDELRHITTPEVFRQIGFNYEEVEPVVEADLAGYIMGQEITLESTYPTGALLQDNQSGGVYFVENGIKYPIYSREIMKANFSGKVLTAVSPEILDAYLGGLPVKFKDGELIRANDDAKVYVISNGERRWLKTEAAFDRFSYKWDNIITTTPQAVAIHPLGADIE
;
A
#
# COMPACT_ATOMS: atom_id res chain seq x y z
N MET A 1 9.40 58.73 24.95
CA MET A 1 9.07 57.93 23.75
C MET A 1 9.35 56.46 24.08
N LYS A 2 8.30 55.68 24.36
CA LYS A 2 8.41 54.25 24.74
C LYS A 2 8.51 53.41 23.46
N LYS A 3 9.59 52.63 23.35
CA LYS A 3 9.78 51.66 22.26
C LYS A 3 8.78 50.51 22.45
N ILE A 4 7.89 50.33 21.48
CA ILE A 4 6.99 49.18 21.41
C ILE A 4 7.78 48.05 20.75
N VAL A 5 8.09 47.00 21.52
CA VAL A 5 8.62 45.75 21.00
C VAL A 5 7.41 44.94 20.53
N VAL A 6 7.27 44.79 19.21
CA VAL A 6 6.26 43.92 18.61
C VAL A 6 6.79 42.49 18.68
N LEU A 7 6.23 41.69 19.60
CA LEU A 7 6.49 40.26 19.70
C LEU A 7 5.67 39.55 18.62
N LEU A 8 6.32 39.13 17.54
CA LEU A 8 5.74 38.28 16.51
C LEU A 8 5.62 36.85 17.06
N ILE A 9 4.42 36.50 17.54
CA ILE A 9 4.09 35.12 17.93
C ILE A 9 3.84 34.35 16.63
N ILE A 10 4.84 33.58 16.20
CA ILE A 10 4.69 32.59 15.13
C ILE A 10 3.84 31.45 15.70
N PHE A 11 2.58 31.39 15.29
CA PHE A 11 1.69 30.27 15.62
C PHE A 11 2.13 29.07 14.79
N SER A 12 3.03 28.25 15.34
CA SER A 12 3.33 26.94 14.79
C SER A 12 2.08 26.07 14.95
N PHE A 13 1.31 25.92 13.87
CA PHE A 13 0.31 24.88 13.79
C PHE A 13 1.07 23.55 13.86
N LEU A 14 1.09 22.95 15.06
CA LEU A 14 1.31 21.52 15.23
C LEU A 14 0.16 20.81 14.51
N LEU A 15 0.30 20.63 13.20
CA LEU A 15 -0.38 19.58 12.46
C LEU A 15 0.14 18.27 13.04
N THR A 16 -0.51 17.80 14.11
CA THR A 16 -0.46 16.37 14.41
C THR A 16 -0.93 15.68 13.14
N PRO A 17 -0.13 14.82 12.49
CA PRO A 17 -0.65 14.03 11.38
C PRO A 17 -1.80 13.22 11.96
N LEU A 18 -3.03 13.63 11.62
CA LEU A 18 -4.17 12.75 11.81
C LEU A 18 -3.80 11.50 11.04
N SER A 19 -3.62 10.38 11.74
CA SER A 19 -3.57 9.09 11.10
C SER A 19 -4.95 8.88 10.47
N VAL A 20 -5.11 9.39 9.25
CA VAL A 20 -6.22 9.01 8.39
C VAL A 20 -5.96 7.55 8.11
N LYS A 21 -6.64 6.66 8.85
CA LYS A 21 -6.75 5.28 8.42
C LYS A 21 -7.32 5.35 7.01
N ALA A 22 -6.60 4.78 6.04
CA ALA A 22 -7.09 4.68 4.68
C ALA A 22 -8.54 4.18 4.71
N GLU A 23 -9.44 4.95 4.13
CA GLU A 23 -10.83 4.53 3.98
C GLU A 23 -10.86 3.26 3.13
N TYR A 24 -11.79 2.35 3.42
CA TYR A 24 -11.91 1.12 2.65
C TYR A 24 -12.24 1.47 1.19
N TYR A 25 -11.31 1.16 0.28
CA TYR A 25 -11.49 1.29 -1.15
C TYR A 25 -12.05 0.00 -1.74
N PHE A 26 -13.06 0.11 -2.61
CA PHE A 26 -13.63 -1.02 -3.34
C PHE A 26 -13.61 -0.74 -4.84
N ASN A 27 -12.94 -1.61 -5.59
CA ASN A 27 -12.97 -1.60 -7.06
C ASN A 27 -14.04 -2.59 -7.55
N PRO A 28 -15.19 -2.12 -8.07
CA PRO A 28 -16.23 -3.04 -8.57
C PRO A 28 -15.84 -3.72 -9.89
N HIS A 29 -14.84 -3.20 -10.61
CA HIS A 29 -14.41 -3.74 -11.90
C HIS A 29 -13.41 -4.89 -11.75
N PHE A 30 -12.71 -4.95 -10.62
CA PHE A 30 -11.69 -5.95 -10.31
C PHE A 30 -11.80 -6.31 -8.82
N ILE A 31 -12.24 -7.54 -8.51
CA ILE A 31 -12.37 -8.00 -7.13
C ILE A 31 -11.19 -8.89 -6.73
N ILE A 32 -10.90 -9.93 -7.52
CA ILE A 32 -9.75 -10.83 -7.38
C ILE A 32 -9.27 -11.27 -8.76
N THR A 33 -8.05 -11.81 -8.89
CA THR A 33 -7.58 -12.36 -10.18
C THR A 33 -8.20 -13.72 -10.51
N ASP A 34 -8.09 -14.14 -11.77
CA ASP A 34 -8.47 -15.50 -12.20
C ASP A 34 -7.59 -16.57 -11.54
N GLU A 35 -6.29 -16.27 -11.36
CA GLU A 35 -5.36 -17.12 -10.62
C GLU A 35 -5.75 -17.22 -9.14
N GLU A 36 -6.13 -16.11 -8.50
CA GLU A 36 -6.60 -16.11 -7.11
C GLU A 36 -7.92 -16.87 -6.97
N MET A 37 -8.83 -16.83 -7.94
CA MET A 37 -10.06 -17.64 -7.93
C MET A 37 -9.77 -19.13 -8.07
N THR A 38 -8.75 -19.50 -8.86
CA THR A 38 -8.46 -20.89 -9.25
C THR A 38 -7.31 -21.54 -8.50
N ASP A 39 -6.61 -20.83 -7.61
CA ASP A 39 -5.55 -21.36 -6.74
C ASP A 39 -6.12 -22.29 -5.65
N TYR A 40 -6.57 -23.46 -6.07
CA TYR A 40 -7.20 -24.48 -5.23
C TYR A 40 -6.24 -25.09 -4.20
N ASP A 41 -4.94 -24.89 -4.36
CA ASP A 41 -3.88 -25.35 -3.45
C ASP A 41 -3.39 -24.26 -2.48
N SER A 42 -3.99 -23.06 -2.51
CA SER A 42 -3.56 -21.90 -1.71
C SER A 42 -3.64 -22.11 -0.19
N LEU A 43 -4.45 -23.08 0.27
CA LEU A 43 -4.51 -23.54 1.65
C LEU A 43 -4.62 -25.06 1.70
N SER A 44 -3.71 -25.69 2.44
CA SER A 44 -3.83 -27.10 2.78
C SER A 44 -4.99 -27.35 3.75
N LEU A 45 -5.43 -28.61 3.90
CA LEU A 45 -6.40 -29.01 4.92
C LEU A 45 -6.02 -28.50 6.32
N VAL A 46 -4.74 -28.63 6.69
CA VAL A 46 -4.21 -28.12 7.96
C VAL A 46 -4.28 -26.60 8.02
N GLY A 47 -4.00 -25.92 6.90
CA GLY A 47 -4.11 -24.47 6.77
C GLY A 47 -5.55 -23.97 6.99
N ILE A 48 -6.55 -24.63 6.39
CA ILE A 48 -7.97 -24.31 6.58
C ILE A 48 -8.39 -24.52 8.04
N GLN A 49 -8.01 -25.66 8.63
CA GLN A 49 -8.30 -25.93 10.03
C GLN A 49 -7.68 -24.87 10.96
N ARG A 50 -6.41 -24.52 10.74
CA ARG A 50 -5.70 -23.50 11.51
C ARG A 50 -6.39 -22.14 11.37
N PHE A 51 -6.73 -21.72 10.16
CA PHE A 51 -7.42 -20.46 9.91
C PHE A 51 -8.76 -20.39 10.66
N LEU A 52 -9.60 -21.43 10.59
CA LEU A 52 -10.86 -21.47 11.33
C LEU A 52 -10.64 -21.40 12.85
N THR A 53 -9.60 -22.05 13.37
CA THR A 53 -9.25 -21.98 14.80
C THR A 53 -8.77 -20.58 15.20
N GLU A 54 -7.92 -19.92 14.40
CA GLU A 54 -7.43 -18.56 14.64
C GLU A 54 -8.56 -17.52 14.60
N GLN A 55 -9.58 -17.74 13.77
CA GLN A 55 -10.80 -16.91 13.72
C GLN A 55 -11.78 -17.21 14.88
N ASN A 56 -11.46 -18.14 15.79
CA ASN A 56 -12.39 -18.67 16.80
C ASN A 56 -13.71 -19.16 16.19
N SER A 57 -13.67 -19.72 14.99
CA SER A 57 -14.86 -20.19 14.29
C SER A 57 -15.49 -21.39 14.99
N GLY A 58 -16.80 -21.35 15.16
CA GLY A 58 -17.60 -22.51 15.57
C GLY A 58 -17.59 -23.64 14.55
N LEU A 59 -17.13 -23.41 13.31
CA LEU A 59 -16.89 -24.48 12.32
C LEU A 59 -15.67 -25.33 12.67
N ALA A 60 -14.66 -24.77 13.36
CA ALA A 60 -13.38 -25.45 13.60
C ALA A 60 -13.50 -26.82 14.30
N PRO A 61 -14.37 -27.00 15.32
CA PRO A 61 -14.56 -28.31 15.97
C PRO A 61 -15.63 -29.20 15.32
N LEU A 62 -16.42 -28.70 14.35
CA LEU A 62 -17.60 -29.42 13.86
C LEU A 62 -17.25 -30.58 12.93
N TYR A 63 -18.01 -31.67 13.10
CA TYR A 63 -18.11 -32.78 12.17
C TYR A 63 -19.50 -32.77 11.54
N LEU A 64 -19.54 -32.76 10.22
CA LEU A 64 -20.74 -32.55 9.41
C LEU A 64 -20.73 -33.56 8.26
N GLU A 65 -21.89 -33.85 7.70
CA GLU A 65 -21.99 -34.65 6.48
C GLU A 65 -21.49 -33.84 5.26
N ASP A 66 -20.59 -34.44 4.50
CA ASP A 66 -20.23 -33.97 3.15
C ASP A 66 -21.36 -34.21 2.14
N TYR A 67 -21.15 -33.86 0.85
CA TYR A 67 -22.19 -34.03 -0.17
C TYR A 67 -22.55 -35.50 -0.45
N GLN A 68 -21.68 -36.44 -0.06
CA GLN A 68 -21.88 -37.89 -0.20
C GLN A 68 -22.46 -38.53 1.07
N GLY A 69 -22.71 -37.74 2.12
CA GLY A 69 -23.28 -38.21 3.40
C GLY A 69 -22.24 -38.75 4.39
N LYS A 70 -20.93 -38.57 4.13
CA LYS A 70 -19.88 -38.98 5.06
C LYS A 70 -19.65 -37.89 6.10
N VAL A 71 -19.66 -38.27 7.38
CA VAL A 71 -19.37 -37.34 8.48
C VAL A 71 -17.86 -37.10 8.60
N VAL A 72 -17.44 -35.88 8.31
CA VAL A 72 -16.03 -35.41 8.36
C VAL A 72 -15.95 -34.00 8.94
N LYS A 73 -14.75 -33.50 9.25
CA LYS A 73 -14.59 -32.13 9.76
C LYS A 73 -15.03 -31.09 8.73
N ALA A 74 -15.56 -29.96 9.19
CA ALA A 74 -15.90 -28.84 8.31
C ALA A 74 -14.72 -28.36 7.44
N SER A 75 -13.51 -28.32 8.01
CA SER A 75 -12.27 -28.01 7.27
C SER A 75 -11.98 -29.00 6.14
N GLN A 76 -12.32 -30.27 6.32
CA GLN A 76 -12.17 -31.31 5.30
C GLN A 76 -13.19 -31.13 4.17
N ILE A 77 -14.44 -30.79 4.48
CA ILE A 77 -15.48 -30.49 3.47
C ILE A 77 -15.03 -29.33 2.58
N ILE A 78 -14.56 -28.23 3.19
CA ILE A 78 -14.06 -27.04 2.46
C ILE A 78 -12.88 -27.42 1.56
N TRP A 79 -11.93 -28.19 2.09
CA TRP A 79 -10.78 -28.65 1.32
C TRP A 79 -11.19 -29.56 0.16
N GLN A 80 -12.08 -30.53 0.37
CA GLN A 80 -12.57 -31.43 -0.69
C GLN A 80 -13.25 -30.65 -1.81
N ALA A 81 -14.19 -29.76 -1.47
CA ALA A 81 -14.90 -28.94 -2.45
C ALA A 81 -13.94 -28.06 -3.27
N ALA A 82 -12.94 -27.45 -2.63
CA ALA A 82 -11.89 -26.69 -3.29
C ALA A 82 -11.12 -27.53 -4.32
N GLN A 83 -10.70 -28.74 -3.92
CA GLN A 83 -9.87 -29.63 -4.73
C GLN A 83 -10.65 -30.25 -5.90
N GLU A 84 -11.90 -30.65 -5.66
CA GLU A 84 -12.79 -31.26 -6.66
C GLU A 84 -13.25 -30.23 -7.70
N SER A 85 -13.63 -29.03 -7.25
CA SER A 85 -14.07 -27.95 -8.15
C SER A 85 -12.93 -27.09 -8.69
N LYS A 86 -11.69 -27.33 -8.24
CA LYS A 86 -10.52 -26.50 -8.58
C LYS A 86 -10.75 -25.01 -8.28
N ILE A 87 -11.39 -24.71 -7.15
CA ILE A 87 -11.63 -23.34 -6.66
C ILE A 87 -10.79 -23.08 -5.43
N ASN A 88 -10.30 -21.85 -5.29
CA ASN A 88 -9.48 -21.47 -4.16
C ASN A 88 -10.24 -21.62 -2.82
N PRO A 89 -9.72 -22.37 -1.84
CA PRO A 89 -10.36 -22.52 -0.52
C PRO A 89 -10.54 -21.18 0.21
N LYS A 90 -9.72 -20.16 -0.08
CA LYS A 90 -9.88 -18.79 0.43
C LYS A 90 -11.16 -18.12 -0.07
N VAL A 91 -11.58 -18.39 -1.31
CA VAL A 91 -12.84 -17.88 -1.88
C VAL A 91 -14.03 -18.52 -1.17
N ILE A 92 -13.94 -19.83 -0.91
CA ILE A 92 -14.98 -20.57 -0.16
C ILE A 92 -15.12 -19.98 1.25
N LEU A 93 -14.00 -19.78 1.97
CA LEU A 93 -14.00 -19.18 3.31
C LEU A 93 -14.57 -17.75 3.32
N ALA A 94 -14.16 -16.90 2.39
CA ALA A 94 -14.70 -15.54 2.27
C ALA A 94 -16.21 -15.54 1.95
N THR A 95 -16.66 -16.49 1.13
CA THR A 95 -18.08 -16.64 0.79
C THR A 95 -18.89 -17.16 1.98
N LEU A 96 -18.41 -18.16 2.73
CA LEU A 96 -19.04 -18.63 3.98
C LEU A 96 -19.24 -17.48 4.98
N GLN A 97 -18.24 -16.59 5.08
CA GLN A 97 -18.34 -15.40 5.91
C GLN A 97 -19.35 -14.40 5.34
N LYS A 98 -19.33 -14.13 4.03
CA LYS A 98 -20.25 -13.19 3.37
C LYS A 98 -21.70 -13.61 3.54
N GLU A 99 -21.98 -14.89 3.30
CA GLU A 99 -23.35 -15.42 3.18
C GLU A 99 -24.00 -15.67 4.53
N GLN A 100 -23.27 -16.21 5.50
CA GLN A 100 -23.85 -16.66 6.76
C GLN A 100 -23.03 -16.26 8.00
N SER A 101 -21.98 -15.43 7.85
CA SER A 101 -21.05 -15.06 8.93
C SER A 101 -20.40 -16.26 9.62
N LEU A 102 -20.26 -17.39 8.94
CA LEU A 102 -19.90 -18.66 9.58
C LEU A 102 -18.45 -18.72 10.06
N VAL A 103 -17.53 -18.00 9.40
CA VAL A 103 -16.11 -18.01 9.80
C VAL A 103 -15.92 -17.30 11.14
N GLY A 104 -16.54 -16.13 11.33
CA GLY A 104 -16.45 -15.37 12.59
C GLY A 104 -17.46 -15.76 13.67
N ASN A 105 -18.36 -16.72 13.41
CA ASN A 105 -19.40 -17.10 14.37
C ASN A 105 -18.96 -18.28 15.25
N ILE A 106 -18.88 -18.06 16.56
CA ILE A 106 -18.55 -19.07 17.58
C ILE A 106 -19.65 -20.14 17.78
N PHE A 107 -20.91 -19.84 17.44
CA PHE A 107 -22.07 -20.74 17.61
C PHE A 107 -22.96 -20.72 16.36
N PRO A 108 -22.55 -21.39 15.26
CA PRO A 108 -23.35 -21.47 14.04
C PRO A 108 -24.65 -22.23 14.29
N SER A 109 -25.79 -21.60 13.95
CA SER A 109 -27.09 -22.27 14.01
C SER A 109 -27.25 -23.27 12.85
N GLN A 110 -28.09 -24.29 13.03
CA GLN A 110 -28.39 -25.25 11.96
C GLN A 110 -28.90 -24.56 10.70
N LYS A 111 -29.73 -23.52 10.83
CA LYS A 111 -30.23 -22.73 9.70
C LYS A 111 -29.10 -22.06 8.89
N GLN A 112 -28.06 -21.57 9.57
CA GLN A 112 -26.88 -21.03 8.88
C GLN A 112 -26.10 -22.13 8.17
N LEU A 113 -25.93 -23.31 8.79
CA LEU A 113 -25.25 -24.45 8.17
C LEU A 113 -26.02 -24.98 6.95
N ASP A 114 -27.35 -25.04 7.02
CA ASP A 114 -28.21 -25.49 5.92
C ASP A 114 -28.17 -24.55 4.71
N ARG A 115 -27.77 -23.29 4.91
CA ARG A 115 -27.72 -22.24 3.88
C ARG A 115 -26.32 -21.64 3.76
N ALA A 116 -25.30 -22.41 4.12
CA ALA A 116 -23.95 -21.92 4.42
C ALA A 116 -23.36 -20.96 3.38
N MET A 117 -23.67 -21.16 2.11
CA MET A 117 -23.19 -20.33 1.01
C MET A 117 -24.32 -19.76 0.13
N GLY A 118 -25.59 -19.91 0.52
CA GLY A 118 -26.72 -19.45 -0.29
C GLY A 118 -26.93 -20.23 -1.59
N TYR A 119 -26.26 -21.38 -1.78
CA TYR A 119 -26.37 -22.17 -2.99
C TYR A 119 -27.80 -22.70 -3.16
N ARG A 120 -28.44 -22.35 -4.29
CA ARG A 120 -29.86 -22.62 -4.61
C ARG A 120 -30.84 -22.08 -3.57
N CYS A 121 -30.55 -20.90 -3.02
CA CYS A 121 -31.44 -20.12 -2.16
C CYS A 121 -31.71 -18.74 -2.79
N PRO A 122 -32.62 -18.65 -3.77
CA PRO A 122 -32.93 -17.36 -4.41
C PRO A 122 -33.61 -16.38 -3.43
N ASP A 123 -33.42 -15.08 -3.65
CA ASP A 123 -33.95 -14.03 -2.77
C ASP A 123 -35.48 -13.96 -2.75
N ASP A 124 -36.13 -14.26 -3.87
CA ASP A 124 -37.59 -14.20 -4.06
C ASP A 124 -38.27 -15.58 -3.97
N GLY A 125 -37.55 -16.62 -3.55
CA GLY A 125 -38.03 -18.00 -3.56
C GLY A 125 -37.63 -18.84 -2.35
N SER A 126 -38.05 -20.10 -2.37
CA SER A 126 -37.62 -21.08 -1.37
C SER A 126 -36.31 -21.74 -1.79
N CYS A 127 -35.42 -21.94 -0.83
CA CYS A 127 -34.23 -22.76 -1.04
C CYS A 127 -34.60 -24.16 -1.53
N ASN A 128 -33.77 -24.74 -2.39
CA ASN A 128 -33.90 -26.14 -2.78
C ASN A 128 -33.63 -27.04 -1.56
N VAL A 129 -34.67 -27.73 -1.07
CA VAL A 129 -34.59 -28.57 0.13
C VAL A 129 -33.55 -29.69 0.04
N SER A 130 -33.23 -30.16 -1.18
CA SER A 130 -32.25 -31.23 -1.38
C SER A 130 -30.80 -30.79 -1.13
N THR A 131 -30.54 -29.47 -1.08
CA THR A 131 -29.22 -28.87 -0.86
C THR A 131 -29.05 -28.25 0.52
N LEU A 132 -30.03 -28.40 1.44
CA LEU A 132 -30.04 -27.79 2.77
C LEU A 132 -29.22 -28.58 3.81
N HIS A 133 -27.88 -28.57 3.65
CA HIS A 133 -26.91 -28.89 4.71
C HIS A 133 -25.52 -28.40 4.27
N PHE A 134 -24.62 -28.25 5.24
CA PHE A 134 -23.30 -27.63 5.03
C PHE A 134 -22.51 -28.26 3.88
N GLY A 135 -22.39 -29.60 3.83
CA GLY A 135 -21.66 -30.32 2.79
C GLY A 135 -22.11 -29.98 1.37
N LYS A 136 -23.41 -30.05 1.09
CA LYS A 136 -23.96 -29.74 -0.24
C LYS A 136 -23.93 -28.24 -0.57
N GLN A 137 -24.05 -27.38 0.44
CA GLN A 137 -23.90 -25.94 0.23
C GLN A 137 -22.48 -25.59 -0.22
N VAL A 138 -21.47 -26.15 0.44
CA VAL A 138 -20.06 -25.90 0.14
C VAL A 138 -19.65 -26.51 -1.20
N ASP A 139 -19.98 -27.78 -1.42
CA ASP A 139 -19.68 -28.48 -2.67
C ASP A 139 -20.38 -27.83 -3.87
N GLY A 140 -21.70 -27.61 -3.77
CA GLY A 140 -22.50 -27.03 -4.84
C GLY A 140 -22.10 -25.59 -5.20
N ALA A 141 -21.74 -24.76 -4.22
CA ALA A 141 -21.26 -23.41 -4.46
C ALA A 141 -19.88 -23.40 -5.15
N ALA A 142 -18.94 -24.24 -4.69
CA ALA A 142 -17.63 -24.37 -5.32
C ALA A 142 -17.76 -24.85 -6.78
N TRP A 143 -18.62 -25.86 -7.01
CA TRP A 143 -18.93 -26.32 -8.37
C TRP A 143 -19.53 -25.21 -9.22
N GLN A 144 -20.43 -24.41 -8.66
CA GLN A 144 -21.07 -23.30 -9.38
C GLN A 144 -20.06 -22.22 -9.80
N PHE A 145 -19.11 -21.86 -8.93
CA PHE A 145 -18.01 -20.97 -9.32
C PHE A 145 -17.20 -21.55 -10.48
N ARG A 146 -16.89 -22.85 -10.44
CA ARG A 146 -16.20 -23.53 -11.56
C ARG A 146 -17.01 -23.48 -12.85
N GLN A 147 -18.34 -23.63 -12.80
CA GLN A 147 -19.19 -23.49 -13.98
C GLN A 147 -19.18 -22.07 -14.57
N TYR A 148 -19.11 -21.03 -13.73
CA TYR A 148 -18.98 -19.65 -14.20
C TYR A 148 -17.66 -19.39 -14.92
N LEU A 149 -16.58 -20.07 -14.50
CA LEU A 149 -15.27 -19.97 -15.15
C LEU A 149 -15.22 -20.75 -16.47
N ASP A 150 -15.71 -21.99 -16.47
CA ASP A 150 -15.57 -22.92 -17.60
C ASP A 150 -16.56 -22.63 -18.74
N ASN A 151 -17.74 -22.09 -18.42
CA ASN A 151 -18.81 -21.83 -19.38
C ASN A 151 -19.27 -20.36 -19.33
N PRO A 152 -18.37 -19.37 -19.51
CA PRO A 152 -18.66 -17.96 -19.25
C PRO A 152 -19.82 -17.40 -20.10
N HIS A 153 -20.04 -17.95 -21.30
CA HIS A 153 -21.09 -17.49 -22.23
C HIS A 153 -22.50 -17.96 -21.87
N ASP A 154 -22.63 -18.91 -20.92
CA ASP A 154 -23.92 -19.40 -20.45
C ASP A 154 -24.51 -18.50 -19.34
N TRP A 155 -23.78 -17.46 -18.93
CA TRP A 155 -24.12 -16.62 -17.78
C TRP A 155 -24.24 -15.14 -18.15
N THR A 156 -24.98 -14.41 -17.31
CA THR A 156 -25.36 -13.01 -17.53
C THR A 156 -24.16 -12.07 -17.57
N TYR A 157 -23.30 -12.13 -16.54
CA TYR A 157 -22.15 -11.24 -16.42
C TYR A 157 -20.91 -11.89 -17.02
N GLN A 158 -20.29 -11.19 -17.97
CA GLN A 158 -19.13 -11.67 -18.73
C GLN A 158 -17.99 -10.64 -18.65
N ALA A 159 -16.75 -11.14 -18.64
CA ALA A 159 -15.58 -10.27 -18.59
C ALA A 159 -15.50 -9.36 -19.83
N GLY A 160 -15.09 -8.11 -19.62
CA GLY A 160 -14.94 -7.08 -20.65
C GLY A 160 -16.22 -6.42 -21.12
N GLN A 161 -17.40 -6.86 -20.64
CA GLN A 161 -18.70 -6.25 -20.97
C GLN A 161 -19.16 -5.29 -19.87
N GLN A 162 -19.99 -4.32 -20.22
CA GLN A 162 -20.56 -3.34 -19.27
C GLN A 162 -21.99 -3.71 -18.87
N TYR A 163 -22.29 -3.58 -17.58
CA TYR A 163 -23.61 -3.85 -17.01
C TYR A 163 -23.99 -2.78 -15.99
N GLU A 164 -25.28 -2.46 -15.89
CA GLU A 164 -25.81 -1.68 -14.78
C GLU A 164 -26.19 -2.64 -13.63
N ILE A 165 -25.55 -2.48 -12.48
CA ILE A 165 -25.79 -3.30 -11.28
C ILE A 165 -25.96 -2.34 -10.09
N ASP A 166 -27.14 -2.37 -9.46
CA ASP A 166 -27.51 -1.47 -8.35
C ASP A 166 -27.26 0.03 -8.65
N GLY A 167 -27.43 0.46 -9.91
CA GLY A 167 -27.21 1.84 -10.35
C GLY A 167 -25.75 2.22 -10.67
N PHE A 168 -24.82 1.25 -10.63
CA PHE A 168 -23.42 1.45 -11.04
C PHE A 168 -23.16 0.79 -12.39
N ILE A 169 -22.40 1.46 -13.26
CA ILE A 169 -21.90 0.86 -14.50
C ILE A 169 -20.63 0.08 -14.17
N ILE A 170 -20.73 -1.24 -14.22
CA ILE A 170 -19.66 -2.16 -13.84
C ILE A 170 -19.20 -2.92 -15.09
N ALA A 171 -17.89 -3.01 -15.23
CA ALA A 171 -17.21 -3.76 -16.28
C ALA A 171 -16.24 -4.74 -15.64
N PRO A 172 -16.65 -5.99 -15.38
CA PRO A 172 -15.75 -7.01 -14.84
C PRO A 172 -14.56 -7.17 -15.78
N VAL A 173 -13.34 -6.90 -15.31
CA VAL A 173 -12.15 -6.94 -16.19
C VAL A 173 -11.60 -8.35 -16.39
N ASN A 174 -12.04 -9.32 -15.58
CA ASN A 174 -11.63 -10.72 -15.64
C ASN A 174 -12.79 -11.67 -15.30
N GLN A 175 -12.56 -12.97 -15.49
CA GLN A 175 -13.61 -13.98 -15.36
C GLN A 175 -13.99 -14.24 -13.89
N ALA A 176 -13.05 -14.10 -12.95
CA ALA A 176 -13.30 -14.22 -11.52
C ALA A 176 -14.25 -13.14 -11.02
N THR A 177 -14.04 -11.88 -11.40
CA THR A 177 -14.94 -10.78 -11.05
C THR A 177 -16.33 -11.00 -11.65
N ALA A 178 -16.41 -11.40 -12.92
CA ALA A 178 -17.68 -11.75 -13.56
C ALA A 178 -18.40 -12.90 -12.82
N SER A 179 -17.66 -13.93 -12.41
CA SER A 179 -18.18 -15.08 -11.65
C SER A 179 -18.74 -14.68 -10.28
N LEU A 180 -18.11 -13.74 -9.59
CA LEU A 180 -18.62 -13.21 -8.31
C LEU A 180 -19.94 -12.44 -8.50
N TYR A 181 -20.08 -11.66 -9.59
CA TYR A 181 -21.35 -11.03 -9.94
C TYR A 181 -22.42 -12.04 -10.38
N ASN A 182 -22.06 -13.11 -11.09
CA ASN A 182 -22.99 -14.20 -11.39
C ASN A 182 -23.46 -14.93 -10.13
N TYR A 183 -22.59 -15.07 -9.13
CA TYR A 183 -22.95 -15.66 -7.83
C TYR A 183 -23.79 -14.71 -6.97
N THR A 184 -23.50 -13.41 -7.01
CA THR A 184 -24.18 -12.38 -6.23
C THR A 184 -24.36 -11.13 -7.11
N PRO A 185 -25.54 -10.94 -7.74
CA PRO A 185 -25.78 -9.88 -8.71
C PRO A 185 -26.00 -8.49 -8.06
N HIS A 186 -25.18 -8.15 -7.06
CA HIS A 186 -25.29 -6.93 -6.27
C HIS A 186 -23.93 -6.28 -6.02
N TYR A 187 -23.88 -4.94 -6.14
CA TYR A 187 -22.70 -4.13 -5.81
C TYR A 187 -22.31 -4.32 -4.33
N SER A 188 -23.30 -4.21 -3.43
CA SER A 188 -23.06 -4.28 -1.99
C SER A 188 -22.56 -5.65 -1.52
N GLY A 189 -23.04 -6.73 -2.15
CA GLY A 189 -22.58 -8.10 -1.89
C GLY A 189 -21.12 -8.30 -2.28
N ASN A 190 -20.73 -7.81 -3.45
CA ASN A 190 -19.35 -7.89 -3.94
C ASN A 190 -18.40 -6.96 -3.16
N SER A 191 -18.87 -5.78 -2.76
CA SER A 191 -18.14 -4.89 -1.85
C SER A 191 -17.86 -5.58 -0.51
N ARG A 192 -18.84 -6.31 0.04
CA ARG A 192 -18.67 -7.11 1.25
C ARG A 192 -17.68 -8.26 1.05
N PHE A 193 -17.76 -8.98 -0.09
CA PHE A 193 -16.80 -10.04 -0.42
C PHE A 193 -15.37 -9.48 -0.44
N SER A 194 -15.13 -8.40 -1.19
CA SER A 194 -13.83 -7.75 -1.32
C SER A 194 -13.28 -7.33 0.03
N LYS A 195 -14.12 -6.73 0.89
CA LYS A 195 -13.70 -6.37 2.24
C LYS A 195 -13.23 -7.57 3.04
N ILE A 196 -14.02 -8.65 3.06
CA ILE A 196 -13.67 -9.90 3.75
C ILE A 196 -12.37 -10.49 3.17
N TRP A 197 -12.24 -10.50 1.85
CA TRP A 197 -11.06 -11.00 1.16
C TRP A 197 -9.80 -10.24 1.57
N LEU A 198 -9.84 -8.91 1.54
CA LEU A 198 -8.72 -8.07 1.97
C LEU A 198 -8.43 -8.22 3.47
N ASP A 199 -9.47 -8.27 4.32
CA ASP A 199 -9.31 -8.42 5.77
C ASP A 199 -8.65 -9.77 6.14
N TYR A 200 -8.92 -10.84 5.37
CA TYR A 200 -8.33 -12.16 5.61
C TYR A 200 -6.95 -12.36 4.97
N TRP A 201 -6.73 -11.82 3.76
CA TRP A 201 -5.63 -12.26 2.91
C TRP A 201 -4.64 -11.16 2.52
N ALA A 202 -5.01 -9.88 2.62
CA ALA A 202 -4.13 -8.76 2.27
C ALA A 202 -3.26 -8.32 3.46
N LYS A 203 -2.04 -7.86 3.18
CA LYS A 203 -1.12 -7.31 4.17
C LYS A 203 -1.16 -5.78 4.18
N ASP A 204 -0.88 -5.18 5.32
CA ASP A 204 -0.71 -3.74 5.49
C ASP A 204 0.76 -3.35 5.31
N TYR A 205 1.17 -3.10 4.07
CA TYR A 205 2.48 -2.56 3.76
C TYR A 205 2.62 -1.12 4.27
N PRO A 206 3.72 -0.79 4.99
CA PRO A 206 3.97 0.58 5.45
C PRO A 206 4.22 1.56 4.30
N ASP A 207 3.89 2.83 4.52
CA ASP A 207 4.25 3.92 3.59
C ASP A 207 5.75 3.92 3.30
N GLY A 208 6.09 4.22 2.05
CA GLY A 208 7.43 4.10 1.48
C GLY A 208 7.76 2.74 0.88
N SER A 209 6.88 1.74 1.04
CA SER A 209 7.08 0.42 0.42
C SER A 209 7.00 0.49 -1.11
N LEU A 210 7.94 -0.19 -1.78
CA LEU A 210 7.95 -0.37 -3.23
C LEU A 210 7.41 -1.75 -3.56
N LEU A 211 6.22 -1.82 -4.15
CA LEU A 211 5.51 -3.07 -4.38
C LEU A 211 5.49 -3.43 -5.87
N LYS A 212 5.61 -4.72 -6.16
CA LYS A 212 5.48 -5.28 -7.51
C LYS A 212 4.74 -6.61 -7.46
N ALA A 213 3.64 -6.73 -8.20
CA ALA A 213 2.98 -8.02 -8.39
C ALA A 213 3.74 -8.88 -9.42
N PRO A 214 3.78 -10.22 -9.25
CA PRO A 214 4.27 -11.15 -10.26
C PRO A 214 3.66 -10.88 -11.63
N GLY A 215 4.47 -10.95 -12.69
CA GLY A 215 4.03 -10.73 -14.07
C GLY A 215 3.73 -9.26 -14.45
N SER A 216 3.52 -8.36 -13.48
CA SER A 216 3.32 -6.93 -13.77
C SER A 216 4.66 -6.21 -14.03
N PRO A 217 4.76 -5.38 -15.08
CA PRO A 217 5.95 -4.54 -15.29
C PRO A 217 6.01 -3.35 -14.33
N GLY A 218 4.88 -2.94 -13.75
CA GLY A 218 4.78 -1.74 -12.92
C GLY A 218 5.33 -1.93 -11.51
N VAL A 219 6.03 -0.91 -11.02
CA VAL A 219 6.41 -0.78 -9.59
C VAL A 219 5.54 0.31 -8.98
N TRP A 220 5.02 0.06 -7.79
CA TRP A 220 4.11 0.96 -7.09
C TRP A 220 4.76 1.45 -5.79
N LEU A 221 4.65 2.75 -5.51
CA LEU A 221 4.96 3.30 -4.20
C LEU A 221 3.70 3.31 -3.35
N VAL A 222 3.73 2.70 -2.16
CA VAL A 222 2.69 2.88 -1.14
C VAL A 222 2.95 4.19 -0.41
N GLN A 223 1.96 5.08 -0.36
CA GLN A 223 2.08 6.38 0.26
C GLN A 223 0.70 6.92 0.64
N TYR A 224 0.54 7.38 1.88
CA TYR A 224 -0.68 8.01 2.39
C TYR A 224 -1.95 7.17 2.17
N GLY A 225 -1.82 5.85 2.32
CA GLY A 225 -2.94 4.91 2.14
C GLY A 225 -3.31 4.60 0.69
N GLY A 226 -2.62 5.17 -0.30
CA GLY A 226 -2.76 4.84 -1.72
C GLY A 226 -1.52 4.19 -2.31
N ARG A 227 -1.62 3.75 -3.56
CA ARG A 227 -0.49 3.28 -4.39
C ARG A 227 -0.29 4.18 -5.59
N ARG A 228 0.93 4.60 -5.84
CA ARG A 228 1.30 5.47 -6.96
C ARG A 228 2.16 4.71 -7.94
N LEU A 229 1.72 4.63 -9.20
CA LEU A 229 2.47 3.94 -10.26
C LEU A 229 3.77 4.70 -10.56
N ILE A 230 4.89 4.01 -10.52
CA ILE A 230 6.16 4.52 -11.03
C ILE A 230 6.23 4.16 -12.51
N THR A 231 6.13 5.18 -13.36
CA THR A 231 5.84 5.02 -14.80
C THR A 231 7.00 4.46 -15.63
N SER A 232 8.24 4.54 -15.15
CA SER A 232 9.40 3.98 -15.83
C SER A 232 10.53 3.63 -14.88
N TRP A 233 11.46 2.80 -15.37
CA TRP A 233 12.66 2.44 -14.62
C TRP A 233 13.59 3.64 -14.38
N GLY A 234 13.67 4.59 -15.31
CA GLY A 234 14.43 5.83 -15.13
C GLY A 234 13.87 6.68 -13.99
N VAL A 235 12.54 6.81 -13.91
CA VAL A 235 11.87 7.51 -12.82
C VAL A 235 12.13 6.81 -11.49
N LEU A 236 12.04 5.47 -11.45
CA LEU A 236 12.40 4.69 -10.26
C LEU A 236 13.82 5.01 -9.78
N LEU A 237 14.82 4.85 -10.66
CA LEU A 237 16.24 5.04 -10.32
C LEU A 237 16.58 6.48 -9.91
N SER A 238 15.81 7.47 -10.35
CA SER A 238 16.02 8.86 -9.95
C SER A 238 15.66 9.16 -8.49
N ARG A 239 14.91 8.27 -7.82
CA ARG A 239 14.31 8.52 -6.49
C ARG A 239 14.48 7.38 -5.49
N PHE A 240 14.55 6.14 -5.98
CA PHE A 240 14.38 4.93 -5.18
C PHE A 240 15.46 3.89 -5.47
N ASP A 241 15.68 2.99 -4.52
CA ASP A 241 16.60 1.86 -4.67
C ASP A 241 15.82 0.59 -5.13
N PRO A 242 16.07 0.08 -6.34
CA PRO A 242 15.35 -1.08 -6.87
C PRO A 242 15.55 -2.37 -6.05
N ARG A 243 16.60 -2.45 -5.21
CA ARG A 243 16.82 -3.59 -4.31
C ARG A 243 15.74 -3.70 -3.24
N LYS A 244 15.03 -2.60 -2.96
CA LYS A 244 13.95 -2.49 -1.98
C LYS A 244 12.57 -2.88 -2.53
N ILE A 245 12.46 -3.21 -3.82
CA ILE A 245 11.20 -3.71 -4.39
C ILE A 245 10.84 -5.04 -3.71
N LEU A 246 9.62 -5.07 -3.18
CA LEU A 246 8.96 -6.21 -2.56
C LEU A 246 8.04 -6.86 -3.61
N THR A 247 8.18 -8.18 -3.78
CA THR A 247 7.24 -8.94 -4.61
C THR A 247 6.04 -9.31 -3.77
N VAL A 248 4.84 -8.94 -4.21
CA VAL A 248 3.60 -9.06 -3.41
C VAL A 248 2.48 -9.70 -4.21
N SER A 249 1.38 -10.13 -3.56
CA SER A 249 0.21 -10.62 -4.31
C SER A 249 -0.55 -9.47 -4.99
N GLN A 250 -1.40 -9.80 -5.97
CA GLN A 250 -2.30 -8.79 -6.55
C GLN A 250 -3.29 -8.27 -5.49
N THR A 251 -3.80 -9.16 -4.64
CA THR A 251 -4.59 -8.81 -3.44
C THR A 251 -3.93 -7.73 -2.58
N ASP A 252 -2.62 -7.86 -2.28
CA ASP A 252 -1.88 -6.86 -1.49
C ASP A 252 -1.86 -5.49 -2.18
N LEU A 253 -1.72 -5.48 -3.52
CA LEU A 253 -1.74 -4.24 -4.28
C LEU A 253 -3.13 -3.60 -4.32
N GLU A 254 -4.20 -4.37 -4.57
CA GLU A 254 -5.57 -3.81 -4.73
C GLU A 254 -6.15 -3.24 -3.45
N LYS A 255 -5.55 -3.55 -2.29
CA LYS A 255 -5.90 -2.91 -1.02
C LYS A 255 -5.76 -1.38 -1.06
N TYR A 256 -4.85 -0.87 -1.89
CA TYR A 256 -4.54 0.54 -1.99
C TYR A 256 -5.22 1.18 -3.20
N GLU A 257 -5.92 2.29 -2.96
CA GLU A 257 -6.49 3.11 -4.04
C GLU A 257 -5.38 3.61 -4.98
N VAL A 258 -5.67 3.65 -6.28
CA VAL A 258 -4.72 4.16 -7.28
C VAL A 258 -4.64 5.67 -7.15
N GLY A 259 -3.50 6.15 -6.65
CA GLY A 259 -3.17 7.57 -6.59
C GLY A 259 -2.47 8.08 -7.85
N PRO A 260 -2.17 9.40 -7.90
CA PRO A 260 -1.46 10.00 -9.03
C PRO A 260 -0.10 9.36 -9.26
N SER A 261 0.19 9.02 -10.52
CA SER A 261 1.43 8.34 -10.91
C SER A 261 2.66 9.24 -10.72
N ILE A 262 3.81 8.63 -10.46
CA ILE A 262 5.12 9.28 -10.44
C ILE A 262 5.66 9.23 -11.87
N LYS A 263 5.53 10.35 -12.58
CA LYS A 263 5.80 10.46 -14.03
C LYS A 263 7.21 10.96 -14.36
N PHE A 264 7.73 11.86 -13.54
CA PHE A 264 8.93 12.62 -13.86
C PHE A 264 10.14 12.19 -13.03
N HIS A 265 11.32 12.33 -13.63
CA HIS A 265 12.57 12.12 -12.91
C HIS A 265 12.68 13.12 -11.75
N ASN A 266 13.41 12.75 -10.70
CA ASN A 266 13.76 13.73 -9.67
C ASN A 266 14.62 14.83 -10.31
N TYR A 267 14.43 16.08 -9.89
CA TYR A 267 15.11 17.26 -10.42
C TYR A 267 14.76 17.65 -11.86
N SER A 268 13.68 17.12 -12.43
CA SER A 268 13.14 17.62 -13.70
C SER A 268 12.69 19.08 -13.60
N LEU A 269 12.87 19.85 -14.68
CA LEU A 269 12.32 21.18 -14.85
C LEU A 269 11.02 21.08 -15.65
N LEU A 270 9.90 21.48 -15.05
CA LEU A 270 8.57 21.30 -15.63
C LEU A 270 7.94 22.67 -15.96
N ALA A 271 7.52 22.87 -17.20
CA ALA A 271 6.85 24.11 -17.64
C ALA A 271 5.36 23.91 -17.88
N THR A 272 4.53 24.70 -17.21
CA THR A 272 3.08 24.73 -17.42
C THR A 272 2.70 25.65 -18.59
N PRO A 273 1.49 25.51 -19.19
CA PRO A 273 1.09 26.30 -20.35
C PRO A 273 1.01 27.82 -20.10
N ASN A 274 0.88 28.23 -18.84
CA ASN A 274 0.89 29.63 -18.41
C ASN A 274 2.32 30.23 -18.29
N GLY A 275 3.36 29.47 -18.64
CA GLY A 275 4.76 29.92 -18.66
C GLY A 275 5.50 29.83 -17.32
N LYS A 276 4.90 29.27 -16.27
CA LYS A 276 5.60 29.00 -15.01
C LYS A 276 6.51 27.78 -15.15
N ILE A 277 7.68 27.84 -14.53
CA ILE A 277 8.67 26.74 -14.53
C ILE A 277 8.89 26.29 -13.08
N TYR A 278 8.87 24.98 -12.88
CA TYR A 278 9.04 24.34 -11.58
C TYR A 278 10.26 23.43 -11.60
N LEU A 279 11.08 23.47 -10.55
CA LEU A 279 12.03 22.40 -10.25
C LEU A 279 11.31 21.35 -9.41
N LEU A 280 11.29 20.11 -9.87
CA LEU A 280 10.72 18.99 -9.13
C LEU A 280 11.74 18.40 -8.16
N VAL A 281 11.46 18.42 -6.86
CA VAL A 281 12.30 17.80 -5.83
C VAL A 281 11.48 16.77 -5.06
N ASN A 282 11.67 15.51 -5.38
CA ASN A 282 10.84 14.38 -4.96
C ASN A 282 9.37 14.64 -5.30
N ASP A 283 8.52 14.87 -4.30
CA ASP A 283 7.10 15.20 -4.48
C ASP A 283 6.80 16.72 -4.44
N GLU A 284 7.83 17.57 -4.31
CA GLU A 284 7.67 19.02 -4.24
C GLU A 284 7.92 19.71 -5.58
N LEU A 285 6.98 20.55 -6.00
CA LEU A 285 7.14 21.50 -7.11
C LEU A 285 7.59 22.84 -6.57
N ARG A 286 8.82 23.23 -6.91
CA ARG A 286 9.42 24.49 -6.48
C ARG A 286 9.43 25.49 -7.63
N HIS A 287 8.54 26.47 -7.56
CA HIS A 287 8.38 27.48 -8.61
C HIS A 287 9.63 28.37 -8.72
N ILE A 288 10.19 28.47 -9.92
CA ILE A 288 11.29 29.38 -10.23
C ILE A 288 10.66 30.73 -10.63
N THR A 289 10.80 31.72 -9.75
CA THR A 289 9.98 32.94 -9.82
C THR A 289 10.26 33.84 -11.01
N THR A 290 11.49 33.82 -11.56
CA THR A 290 11.87 34.69 -12.69
C THR A 290 12.88 34.03 -13.64
N PRO A 291 12.96 34.46 -14.91
CA PRO A 291 14.00 34.04 -15.85
C PRO A 291 15.43 34.34 -15.38
N GLU A 292 15.62 35.38 -14.56
CA GLU A 292 16.93 35.72 -14.00
C GLU A 292 17.39 34.66 -12.99
N VAL A 293 16.49 34.21 -12.10
CA VAL A 293 16.75 33.12 -11.15
C VAL A 293 17.08 31.83 -11.90
N PHE A 294 16.31 31.50 -12.94
CA PHE A 294 16.54 30.32 -13.77
C PHE A 294 17.97 30.29 -14.36
N ARG A 295 18.42 31.42 -14.92
CA ARG A 295 19.78 31.56 -15.47
C ARG A 295 20.88 31.53 -14.41
N GLN A 296 20.68 32.19 -13.26
CA GLN A 296 21.69 32.23 -12.19
C GLN A 296 21.96 30.86 -11.57
N ILE A 297 20.95 29.99 -11.48
CA ILE A 297 21.14 28.61 -11.03
C ILE A 297 21.95 27.80 -12.05
N GLY A 298 21.95 28.23 -13.31
CA GLY A 298 22.69 27.58 -14.40
C GLY A 298 21.87 26.57 -15.20
N PHE A 299 20.53 26.59 -15.08
CA PHE A 299 19.66 25.73 -15.88
C PHE A 299 19.59 26.18 -17.34
N ASN A 300 19.40 25.22 -18.24
CA ASN A 300 19.18 25.47 -19.67
C ASN A 300 17.70 25.28 -20.02
N TYR A 301 17.13 26.18 -20.82
CA TYR A 301 15.74 26.07 -21.28
C TYR A 301 15.48 24.81 -22.11
N GLU A 302 16.50 24.23 -22.74
CA GLU A 302 16.40 22.95 -23.45
C GLU A 302 16.17 21.74 -22.52
N GLU A 303 16.44 21.89 -21.21
CA GLU A 303 16.19 20.85 -20.20
C GLU A 303 14.75 20.87 -19.67
N VAL A 304 13.96 21.87 -20.08
CA VAL A 304 12.61 22.09 -19.57
C VAL A 304 11.60 21.21 -20.32
N GLU A 305 10.93 20.36 -19.57
CA GLU A 305 9.89 19.47 -20.05
C GLU A 305 8.51 20.17 -19.98
N PRO A 306 7.79 20.35 -21.10
CA PRO A 306 6.45 20.92 -21.09
C PRO A 306 5.44 19.92 -20.52
N VAL A 307 4.55 20.40 -19.64
CA VAL A 307 3.54 19.58 -18.95
C VAL A 307 2.17 20.26 -18.95
N VAL A 308 1.09 19.50 -18.74
CA VAL A 308 -0.24 20.05 -18.45
C VAL A 308 -0.54 20.00 -16.95
N GLU A 309 -1.52 20.77 -16.48
CA GLU A 309 -1.87 20.81 -15.04
C GLU A 309 -2.23 19.43 -14.49
N ALA A 310 -2.86 18.56 -15.29
CA ALA A 310 -3.19 17.20 -14.90
C ALA A 310 -1.94 16.33 -14.63
N ASP A 311 -0.79 16.64 -15.24
CA ASP A 311 0.46 15.93 -14.97
C ASP A 311 1.07 16.30 -13.62
N LEU A 312 0.70 17.46 -13.08
CA LEU A 312 1.16 17.94 -11.78
C LEU A 312 0.29 17.43 -10.62
N ALA A 313 -0.78 16.68 -10.91
CA ALA A 313 -1.63 16.09 -9.89
C ALA A 313 -0.83 15.16 -8.96
N GLY A 314 -0.99 15.34 -7.65
CA GLY A 314 -0.32 14.54 -6.62
C GLY A 314 1.06 15.04 -6.21
N TYR A 315 1.59 16.09 -6.84
CA TYR A 315 2.73 16.84 -6.30
C TYR A 315 2.25 17.98 -5.39
N ILE A 316 3.06 18.32 -4.39
CA ILE A 316 2.79 19.42 -3.47
C ILE A 316 3.62 20.65 -3.83
N MET A 317 3.10 21.84 -3.58
CA MET A 317 3.85 23.08 -3.80
C MET A 317 4.90 23.25 -2.70
N GLY A 318 6.18 23.27 -3.10
CA GLY A 318 7.30 23.56 -2.20
C GLY A 318 7.61 25.06 -2.13
N GLN A 319 8.65 25.41 -1.38
CA GLN A 319 9.11 26.79 -1.29
C GLN A 319 9.63 27.29 -2.65
N GLU A 320 9.17 28.47 -3.05
CA GLU A 320 9.61 29.12 -4.29
C GLU A 320 11.13 29.36 -4.31
N ILE A 321 11.70 29.37 -5.50
CA ILE A 321 13.10 29.67 -5.76
C ILE A 321 13.18 31.12 -6.25
N THR A 322 13.88 31.95 -5.48
CA THR A 322 14.05 33.39 -5.69
C THR A 322 15.54 33.75 -5.76
N LEU A 323 15.85 35.02 -6.04
CA LEU A 323 17.23 35.52 -6.01
C LEU A 323 17.87 35.48 -4.61
N GLU A 324 17.05 35.36 -3.57
CA GLU A 324 17.50 35.25 -2.18
C GLU A 324 17.70 33.80 -1.73
N SER A 325 17.24 32.82 -2.53
CA SER A 325 17.37 31.41 -2.21
C SER A 325 18.84 30.99 -2.21
N THR A 326 19.35 30.61 -1.04
CA THR A 326 20.68 30.01 -0.90
C THR A 326 20.58 28.49 -0.99
N TYR A 327 21.45 27.87 -1.81
CA TYR A 327 21.42 26.44 -2.11
C TYR A 327 20.02 25.91 -2.49
N PRO A 328 19.40 26.43 -3.56
CA PRO A 328 18.04 26.03 -3.95
C PRO A 328 17.92 24.56 -4.35
N THR A 329 19.02 23.87 -4.64
CA THR A 329 19.08 22.41 -4.89
C THR A 329 19.63 21.60 -3.70
N GLY A 330 19.90 22.29 -2.58
CA GLY A 330 20.46 21.74 -1.35
C GLY A 330 21.96 21.42 -1.43
N ALA A 331 22.70 21.70 -0.35
CA ALA A 331 24.12 21.39 -0.22
C ALA A 331 24.42 20.60 1.06
N LEU A 332 25.48 19.78 1.05
CA LEU A 332 26.01 19.13 2.25
C LEU A 332 27.24 19.90 2.73
N LEU A 333 27.14 20.49 3.91
CA LEU A 333 28.23 21.23 4.54
C LEU A 333 28.73 20.48 5.77
N GLN A 334 30.05 20.41 5.93
CA GLN A 334 30.71 19.84 7.11
C GLN A 334 31.43 20.94 7.88
N ASP A 335 31.19 21.03 9.17
CA ASP A 335 31.98 21.84 10.08
C ASP A 335 33.42 21.30 10.14
N ASN A 336 34.38 22.13 9.74
CA ASN A 336 35.80 21.76 9.70
C ASN A 336 36.47 21.67 11.09
N GLN A 337 35.77 22.05 12.17
CA GLN A 337 36.24 21.93 13.55
C GLN A 337 35.57 20.74 14.26
N SER A 338 34.24 20.70 14.30
CA SER A 338 33.50 19.64 15.02
C SER A 338 33.31 18.36 14.20
N GLY A 339 33.43 18.45 12.87
CA GLY A 339 33.11 17.36 11.94
C GLY A 339 31.60 17.15 11.73
N GLY A 340 30.74 17.93 12.38
CA GLY A 340 29.29 17.88 12.24
C GLY A 340 28.84 18.16 10.80
N VAL A 341 27.81 17.44 10.34
CA VAL A 341 27.33 17.53 8.95
C VAL A 341 25.92 18.10 8.93
N TYR A 342 25.67 18.98 7.97
CA TYR A 342 24.39 19.67 7.78
C TYR A 342 23.96 19.60 6.32
N PHE A 343 22.69 19.34 6.09
CA PHE A 343 22.04 19.65 4.82
C PHE A 343 21.59 21.11 4.87
N VAL A 344 21.95 21.93 3.89
CA VAL A 344 21.56 23.33 3.82
C VAL A 344 20.71 23.58 2.59
N GLU A 345 19.51 24.11 2.80
CA GLU A 345 18.57 24.45 1.75
C GLU A 345 17.77 25.69 2.17
N ASN A 346 17.65 26.66 1.25
CA ASN A 346 16.89 27.90 1.42
C ASN A 346 17.20 28.67 2.73
N GLY A 347 18.49 28.75 3.07
CA GLY A 347 18.94 29.48 4.26
C GLY A 347 18.78 28.74 5.60
N ILE A 348 18.32 27.48 5.58
CA ILE A 348 18.15 26.64 6.77
C ILE A 348 19.17 25.51 6.75
N LYS A 349 19.88 25.31 7.88
CA LYS A 349 20.77 24.16 8.12
C LYS A 349 20.06 23.09 8.94
N TYR A 350 19.95 21.89 8.38
CA TYR A 350 19.36 20.72 9.01
C TYR A 350 20.47 19.77 9.45
N PRO A 351 20.65 19.51 10.76
CA PRO A 351 21.71 18.64 11.23
C PRO A 351 21.49 17.20 10.77
N ILE A 352 22.58 16.50 10.44
CA ILE A 352 22.57 15.09 10.06
C ILE A 352 23.30 14.30 11.14
N TYR A 353 22.57 13.48 11.90
CA TYR A 353 23.11 12.77 13.07
C TYR A 353 23.83 11.46 12.77
N SER A 354 23.84 11.00 11.51
CA SER A 354 24.65 9.86 11.10
C SER A 354 25.07 9.90 9.64
N ARG A 355 26.19 9.23 9.35
CA ARG A 355 26.68 9.05 7.98
C ARG A 355 25.68 8.23 7.14
N GLU A 356 24.92 7.35 7.77
CA GLU A 356 23.94 6.50 7.08
C GLU A 356 22.74 7.30 6.58
N ILE A 357 22.23 8.27 7.35
CA ILE A 357 21.18 9.20 6.87
C ILE A 357 21.70 9.97 5.66
N MET A 358 22.93 10.48 5.74
CA MET A 358 23.55 11.21 4.63
C MET A 358 23.64 10.35 3.37
N LYS A 359 24.11 9.10 3.50
CA LYS A 359 24.22 8.17 2.37
C LYS A 359 22.86 7.77 1.79
N ALA A 360 21.86 7.53 2.64
CA ALA A 360 20.53 7.12 2.21
C ALA A 360 19.80 8.25 1.47
N ASN A 361 19.92 9.49 1.94
CA ASN A 361 19.13 10.60 1.40
C ASN A 361 19.84 11.40 0.32
N PHE A 362 21.17 11.45 0.34
CA PHE A 362 21.99 12.37 -0.45
C PHE A 362 23.13 11.66 -1.16
N SER A 363 22.91 10.42 -1.59
CA SER A 363 23.87 9.67 -2.40
C SER A 363 24.33 10.51 -3.60
N GLY A 364 25.65 10.69 -3.74
CA GLY A 364 26.26 11.46 -4.82
C GLY A 364 26.40 12.98 -4.57
N LYS A 365 25.84 13.54 -3.49
CA LYS A 365 26.12 14.95 -3.13
C LYS A 365 27.53 15.08 -2.55
N VAL A 366 28.22 16.15 -2.95
CA VAL A 366 29.54 16.50 -2.46
C VAL A 366 29.42 17.06 -1.04
N LEU A 367 30.27 16.56 -0.13
CA LEU A 367 30.42 17.10 1.21
C LEU A 367 31.48 18.20 1.22
N THR A 368 31.09 19.42 1.52
CA THR A 368 31.98 20.59 1.50
C THR A 368 32.35 21.02 2.92
N ALA A 369 33.65 21.01 3.25
CA ALA A 369 34.13 21.51 4.54
C ALA A 369 34.07 23.04 4.59
N VAL A 370 33.49 23.60 5.65
CA VAL A 370 33.30 25.04 5.88
C VAL A 370 33.62 25.38 7.34
N SER A 371 33.85 26.67 7.63
CA SER A 371 34.06 27.12 8.99
C SER A 371 32.74 27.22 9.77
N PRO A 372 32.75 27.16 11.11
CA PRO A 372 31.56 27.35 11.94
C PRO A 372 30.83 28.66 11.65
N GLU A 373 31.55 29.74 11.35
CA GLU A 373 30.97 31.06 11.08
C GLU A 373 30.10 31.06 9.81
N ILE A 374 30.46 30.26 8.80
CA ILE A 374 29.63 30.07 7.60
C ILE A 374 28.35 29.33 7.97
N LEU A 375 28.44 28.31 8.81
CA LEU A 375 27.28 27.55 9.25
C LEU A 375 26.35 28.40 10.13
N ASP A 376 26.88 29.29 10.96
CA ASP A 376 26.10 30.12 11.88
C ASP A 376 25.30 31.23 11.18
N ALA A 377 25.58 31.49 9.91
CA ALA A 377 24.76 32.36 9.07
C ALA A 377 23.40 31.72 8.70
N TYR A 378 23.24 30.40 8.83
CA TYR A 378 22.01 29.69 8.48
C TYR A 378 21.10 29.45 9.70
N LEU A 379 19.79 29.54 9.49
CA LEU A 379 18.79 29.22 10.51
C LEU A 379 18.81 27.72 10.83
N GLY A 380 18.66 27.35 12.10
CA GLY A 380 18.63 25.94 12.50
C GLY A 380 17.28 25.27 12.17
N GLY A 381 17.35 24.15 11.46
CA GLY A 381 16.22 23.26 11.17
C GLY A 381 16.19 22.00 12.03
N LEU A 382 15.14 21.20 11.88
CA LEU A 382 15.05 19.88 12.49
C LEU A 382 16.07 18.91 11.90
N PRO A 383 16.50 17.86 12.62
CA PRO A 383 17.41 16.88 12.05
C PRO A 383 16.82 16.18 10.84
N VAL A 384 17.66 15.93 9.83
CA VAL A 384 17.29 15.12 8.67
C VAL A 384 17.00 13.70 9.15
N LYS A 385 15.88 13.14 8.70
CA LYS A 385 15.40 11.79 9.04
C LYS A 385 15.65 10.81 7.91
N PHE A 386 15.64 9.50 8.19
CA PHE A 386 15.49 8.50 7.14
C PHE A 386 14.14 8.67 6.42
N LYS A 387 14.10 8.32 5.14
CA LYS A 387 12.86 8.32 4.35
C LYS A 387 11.95 7.16 4.79
N ASP A 388 10.67 7.30 4.52
CA ASP A 388 9.73 6.20 4.63
C ASP A 388 10.15 5.03 3.72
N GLY A 389 9.92 3.80 4.17
CA GLY A 389 10.35 2.56 3.53
C GLY A 389 11.76 2.09 3.91
N GLU A 390 12.53 2.89 4.68
CA GLU A 390 13.85 2.47 5.14
C GLU A 390 13.76 1.44 6.27
N LEU A 391 14.59 0.39 6.20
CA LEU A 391 14.80 -0.56 7.28
C LEU A 391 16.04 -0.12 8.07
N ILE A 392 15.88 0.15 9.37
CA ILE A 392 16.97 0.66 10.21
C ILE A 392 17.10 -0.12 11.52
N ARG A 393 18.31 -0.11 12.07
CA ARG A 393 18.64 -0.67 13.39
C ARG A 393 19.75 0.15 14.05
N ALA A 394 19.70 0.30 15.37
CA ALA A 394 20.80 0.91 16.12
C ALA A 394 21.98 -0.08 16.25
N ASN A 395 23.21 0.41 16.20
CA ASN A 395 24.41 -0.43 16.29
C ASN A 395 24.61 -1.12 17.67
N ASP A 396 23.84 -0.72 18.67
CA ASP A 396 23.83 -1.26 20.03
C ASP A 396 22.51 -2.00 20.40
N ASP A 397 21.58 -2.16 19.45
CA ASP A 397 20.30 -2.84 19.65
C ASP A 397 20.06 -3.87 18.52
N ALA A 398 19.38 -4.97 18.84
CA ALA A 398 18.97 -5.98 17.88
C ALA A 398 17.67 -5.61 17.13
N LYS A 399 16.87 -4.68 17.66
CA LYS A 399 15.57 -4.32 17.08
C LYS A 399 15.70 -3.70 15.69
N VAL A 400 14.97 -4.28 14.73
CA VAL A 400 14.85 -3.76 13.37
C VAL A 400 13.54 -2.99 13.26
N TYR A 401 13.63 -1.79 12.68
CA TYR A 401 12.48 -0.92 12.46
C TYR A 401 12.31 -0.67 10.96
N VAL A 402 11.06 -0.57 10.51
CA VAL A 402 10.72 0.11 9.25
C VAL A 402 10.30 1.54 9.54
N ILE A 403 10.76 2.49 8.74
CA ILE A 403 10.30 3.87 8.80
C ILE A 403 9.04 4.03 7.96
N SER A 404 7.99 4.61 8.55
CA SER A 404 6.73 4.84 7.86
C SER A 404 6.01 6.02 8.49
N ASN A 405 5.54 6.96 7.68
CA ASN A 405 4.98 8.23 8.12
C ASN A 405 5.91 8.99 9.09
N GLY A 406 7.23 8.87 8.89
CA GLY A 406 8.26 9.46 9.75
C GLY A 406 8.45 8.78 11.11
N GLU A 407 7.65 7.77 11.45
CA GLU A 407 7.77 6.96 12.67
C GLU A 407 8.65 5.73 12.45
N ARG A 408 9.30 5.23 13.50
CA ARG A 408 9.96 3.93 13.50
C ARG A 408 9.00 2.88 14.05
N ARG A 409 8.73 1.83 13.26
CA ARG A 409 7.79 0.75 13.62
C ARG A 409 8.56 -0.55 13.78
N TRP A 410 8.48 -1.15 14.96
CA TRP A 410 9.29 -2.31 15.30
C TRP A 410 8.77 -3.57 14.59
N LEU A 411 9.66 -4.25 13.86
CA LEU A 411 9.43 -5.61 13.35
C LEU A 411 9.76 -6.59 14.48
N LYS A 412 8.72 -7.05 15.19
CA LYS A 412 8.88 -7.79 16.46
C LYS A 412 9.50 -9.17 16.29
N THR A 413 9.26 -9.82 15.16
CA THR A 413 9.66 -11.19 14.90
C THR A 413 10.29 -11.32 13.52
N GLU A 414 11.13 -12.33 13.35
CA GLU A 414 11.63 -12.74 12.04
C GLU A 414 10.48 -13.15 11.11
N ALA A 415 9.44 -13.78 11.65
CA ALA A 415 8.22 -14.09 10.92
C ALA A 415 7.54 -12.83 10.36
N ALA A 416 7.49 -11.73 11.12
CA ALA A 416 7.01 -10.44 10.63
C ALA A 416 7.88 -9.94 9.47
N PHE A 417 9.20 -9.99 9.61
CA PHE A 417 10.14 -9.57 8.58
C PHE A 417 9.95 -10.34 7.27
N ASP A 418 9.88 -11.66 7.35
CA ASP A 418 9.72 -12.56 6.20
C ASP A 418 8.33 -12.43 5.57
N ARG A 419 7.29 -12.24 6.39
CA ARG A 419 5.89 -12.04 5.92
C ARG A 419 5.77 -10.86 4.96
N PHE A 420 6.49 -9.77 5.22
CA PHE A 420 6.53 -8.60 4.34
C PHE A 420 7.57 -8.71 3.21
N SER A 421 8.28 -9.83 3.13
CA SER A 421 9.32 -10.10 2.12
C SER A 421 10.45 -9.05 2.14
N TYR A 422 10.71 -8.49 3.33
CA TYR A 422 11.86 -7.63 3.54
C TYR A 422 13.16 -8.43 3.35
N LYS A 423 14.24 -7.72 3.04
CA LYS A 423 15.55 -8.32 2.78
C LYS A 423 16.53 -7.86 3.85
N TRP A 424 17.19 -8.79 4.51
CA TRP A 424 18.16 -8.50 5.57
C TRP A 424 19.29 -7.56 5.09
N ASP A 425 19.71 -7.71 3.83
CA ASP A 425 20.73 -6.85 3.20
C ASP A 425 20.29 -5.38 3.03
N ASN A 426 19.00 -5.09 3.14
CA ASN A 426 18.48 -3.72 3.06
C ASN A 426 18.46 -3.02 4.43
N ILE A 427 18.85 -3.68 5.53
CA ILE A 427 18.88 -3.07 6.87
C ILE A 427 20.07 -2.14 7.00
N ILE A 428 19.79 -0.88 7.29
CA ILE A 428 20.76 0.17 7.60
C ILE A 428 21.07 0.13 9.10
N THR A 429 22.28 -0.33 9.45
CA THR A 429 22.78 -0.23 10.84
C THR A 429 23.36 1.17 11.07
N THR A 430 22.85 1.92 12.04
CA THR A 430 23.21 3.34 12.29
C THR A 430 23.30 3.65 13.80
N THR A 431 23.48 4.92 14.17
CA THR A 431 23.63 5.35 15.57
C THR A 431 22.28 5.33 16.32
N PRO A 432 22.28 5.19 17.66
CA PRO A 432 21.04 5.21 18.44
C PRO A 432 20.31 6.55 18.32
N GLN A 433 21.06 7.65 18.23
CA GLN A 433 20.52 8.99 18.02
C GLN A 433 19.78 9.11 16.68
N ALA A 434 20.33 8.54 15.60
CA ALA A 434 19.70 8.55 14.27
C ALA A 434 18.43 7.68 14.21
N VAL A 435 18.32 6.65 15.05
CA VAL A 435 17.06 5.91 15.21
C VAL A 435 16.06 6.73 16.05
N ALA A 436 16.52 7.35 17.13
CA ALA A 436 15.66 8.03 18.11
C ALA A 436 14.99 9.32 17.61
N ILE A 437 15.49 9.96 16.54
CA ILE A 437 14.81 11.11 15.90
C ILE A 437 13.48 10.72 15.24
N HIS A 438 13.23 9.43 15.04
CA HIS A 438 11.95 8.90 14.61
C HIS A 438 11.09 8.56 15.85
N PRO A 439 9.90 9.16 16.01
CA PRO A 439 8.95 8.76 17.04
C PRO A 439 8.62 7.26 16.92
N LEU A 440 8.37 6.60 18.05
CA LEU A 440 7.98 5.20 18.05
C LEU A 440 6.52 5.08 17.59
N GLY A 441 6.31 4.35 16.50
CA GLY A 441 4.98 4.01 16.00
C GLY A 441 4.51 2.63 16.47
N ALA A 442 3.33 2.22 16.02
CA ALA A 442 2.80 0.88 16.32
C ALA A 442 3.70 -0.23 15.74
N ASP A 443 3.92 -1.28 16.53
CA ASP A 443 4.66 -2.46 16.12
C ASP A 443 4.04 -3.14 14.88
N ILE A 444 4.84 -3.94 14.19
CA ILE A 444 4.44 -4.80 13.08
C ILE A 444 4.70 -6.25 13.51
N GLU A 445 3.63 -7.06 13.44
CA GLU A 445 3.60 -8.46 13.90
C GLU A 445 3.45 -9.49 12.78
#